data_AF-A0A0G1XMS5-F1
#
_entry.id   AF-A0A0G1XMS5-F1
#
_cell.length_a   1.000
_cell.length_b   1.000
_cell.length_c   1.000
_cell.angle_alpha   90.00
_cell.angle_beta   90.00
_cell.angle_gamma   90.00
#
_symmetry.space_group_name_H-M   'P 1'
#
loop_
_entity.id
_entity.type
_entity.pdbx_description
1 polymer ?
#
loop_
_entity_poly.entity_id
_entity_poly.type
_entity_poly.pdbx_seq_one_letter_code
_entity_poly.pdbx_strand_id
1 'polypeptide(L)'
;MTLTTHATLGAVIGHATGNPLLAFIFGFISHLLIDMIPHGDTGISDNFRVHKRRRKHAVAYVMIDAVIAIIFVLLLANTRDIESMRAYSWGIAGGVLPDLLVGIYEVTKTRLLRWFNTLHFFFHDYFVKRKGDVPLYYAIMAQIVLIAYLQTKL
;
A
#
# COMPACT_ATOMS: atom_id res chain seq x y z
N MET A 1 0.55 4.57 2.02
CA MET A 1 0.46 4.00 3.40
C MET A 1 1.47 2.87 3.53
N THR A 2 1.41 2.00 4.55
CA THR A 2 2.24 0.79 4.57
C THR A 2 1.75 -0.21 3.52
N LEU A 3 2.68 -0.92 2.87
CA LEU A 3 2.40 -2.08 2.02
C LEU A 3 1.54 -3.10 2.76
N THR A 4 1.79 -3.29 4.06
CA THR A 4 1.02 -4.20 4.90
C THR A 4 -0.46 -3.80 4.96
N THR A 5 -0.78 -2.51 5.01
CA THR A 5 -2.18 -2.04 4.96
C THR A 5 -2.83 -2.36 3.62
N HIS A 6 -2.15 -2.07 2.51
CA HIS A 6 -2.66 -2.35 1.16
C HIS A 6 -2.84 -3.85 0.90
N ALA A 7 -1.90 -4.68 1.35
CA ALA A 7 -2.01 -6.13 1.30
C ALA A 7 -3.20 -6.65 2.14
N THR A 8 -3.37 -6.15 3.36
CA THR A 8 -4.49 -6.55 4.24
C THR A 8 -5.84 -6.18 3.64
N LEU A 9 -5.99 -4.95 3.14
CA LEU A 9 -7.21 -4.49 2.50
C LEU A 9 -7.50 -5.26 1.21
N GLY A 10 -6.47 -5.50 0.39
CA GLY A 10 -6.57 -6.34 -0.80
C GLY A 10 -7.04 -7.76 -0.48
N ALA A 11 -6.53 -8.36 0.61
CA ALA A 11 -7.00 -9.66 1.09
C ALA A 11 -8.49 -9.61 1.48
N VAL A 12 -8.93 -8.59 2.23
CA VAL A 12 -10.35 -8.47 2.63
C VAL A 12 -11.26 -8.28 1.41
N ILE A 13 -10.84 -7.51 0.42
CA ILE A 13 -11.56 -7.37 -0.85
C ILE A 13 -11.58 -8.69 -1.61
N GLY A 14 -10.48 -9.45 -1.59
CA GLY A 14 -10.44 -10.81 -2.13
C GLY A 14 -11.45 -11.73 -1.45
N HIS A 15 -11.56 -11.66 -0.11
CA HIS A 15 -12.58 -12.38 0.66
C HIS A 15 -13.98 -12.04 0.16
N ALA A 16 -14.29 -10.75 0.14
CA ALA A 16 -15.63 -10.24 -0.09
C ALA A 16 -16.12 -10.47 -1.52
N THR A 17 -15.22 -10.45 -2.49
CA THR A 17 -15.58 -10.64 -3.90
C THR A 17 -15.64 -12.11 -4.31
N GLY A 18 -14.81 -12.98 -3.70
CA GLY A 18 -14.66 -14.39 -4.11
C GLY A 18 -14.21 -14.58 -5.56
N ASN A 19 -13.90 -13.50 -6.27
CA ASN A 19 -13.59 -13.50 -7.70
C ASN A 19 -12.21 -12.84 -7.92
N PRO A 20 -11.23 -13.56 -8.47
CA PRO A 20 -9.87 -13.02 -8.66
C PRO A 20 -9.79 -11.72 -9.45
N LEU A 21 -10.57 -11.57 -10.53
CA LEU A 21 -10.53 -10.37 -11.37
C LEU A 21 -11.09 -9.17 -10.61
N LEU A 22 -12.24 -9.34 -9.96
CA LEU A 22 -12.84 -8.28 -9.14
C LEU A 22 -11.96 -7.93 -7.94
N ALA A 23 -11.35 -8.94 -7.31
CA ALA A 23 -10.42 -8.75 -6.21
C ALA A 23 -9.25 -7.86 -6.63
N PHE A 24 -8.63 -8.13 -7.77
CA PHE A 24 -7.54 -7.32 -8.31
C PHE A 24 -7.98 -5.89 -8.61
N ILE A 25 -9.08 -5.71 -9.35
CA ILE A 25 -9.56 -4.38 -9.76
C ILE A 25 -9.89 -3.54 -8.52
N PHE A 26 -10.68 -4.09 -7.59
CA PHE A 26 -11.05 -3.35 -6.39
C PHE A 26 -9.90 -3.19 -5.41
N GLY A 27 -8.97 -4.15 -5.33
CA GLY A 27 -7.71 -3.98 -4.59
C GLY A 27 -6.91 -2.78 -5.11
N PHE A 28 -6.73 -2.69 -6.43
CA PHE A 28 -6.01 -1.60 -7.08
C PHE A 28 -6.69 -0.24 -6.88
N ILE A 29 -8.01 -0.17 -7.02
CA ILE A 29 -8.77 1.06 -6.77
C ILE A 29 -8.67 1.44 -5.29
N SER A 30 -8.80 0.46 -4.38
CA SER A 30 -8.76 0.71 -2.94
C SER A 30 -7.43 1.30 -2.49
N HIS A 31 -6.31 0.89 -3.10
CA HIS A 31 -4.99 1.48 -2.86
C HIS A 31 -5.04 2.99 -3.06
N LEU A 32 -5.44 3.43 -4.26
CA LEU A 32 -5.45 4.84 -4.62
C LEU A 32 -6.37 5.64 -3.70
N LEU A 33 -7.55 5.11 -3.39
CA LEU A 33 -8.52 5.82 -2.53
C LEU A 33 -8.05 5.93 -1.09
N ILE A 34 -7.46 4.88 -0.53
CA ILE A 34 -7.04 4.84 0.86
C ILE A 34 -5.77 5.66 1.09
N ASP A 35 -4.87 5.72 0.09
CA ASP A 35 -3.70 6.61 0.13
C ASP A 35 -4.06 8.10 0.18
N MET A 36 -5.29 8.49 -0.13
CA MET A 36 -5.74 9.87 0.07
C MET A 36 -5.74 10.26 1.56
N ILE A 37 -5.92 9.31 2.47
CA ILE A 37 -5.99 9.55 3.92
C ILE A 37 -4.58 9.95 4.40
N PRO A 38 -4.38 11.11 5.05
CA PRO A 38 -3.08 11.52 5.55
C PRO A 38 -2.43 10.45 6.43
N HIS A 39 -1.20 10.06 6.11
CA HIS A 39 -0.53 8.92 6.74
C HIS A 39 0.96 9.14 7.07
N GLY A 40 1.42 10.38 7.07
CA GLY A 40 2.65 10.81 7.72
C GLY A 40 3.96 10.44 7.03
N ASP A 41 3.92 10.05 5.77
CA ASP A 41 5.08 9.66 4.97
C ASP A 41 5.55 10.76 4.01
N THR A 42 4.87 11.91 3.93
CA THR A 42 5.27 13.03 3.06
C THR A 42 6.72 13.44 3.27
N GLY A 43 7.14 13.56 4.54
CA GLY A 43 8.53 13.90 4.88
C GLY A 43 9.54 12.81 4.51
N ILE A 44 9.14 11.53 4.49
CA ILE A 44 9.99 10.41 4.06
C ILE A 44 10.13 10.44 2.53
N SER A 45 9.00 10.60 1.83
CA SER A 45 8.93 10.71 0.37
C SER A 45 9.77 11.87 -0.14
N ASP A 46 9.65 13.06 0.46
CA ASP A 46 10.42 14.25 0.08
C ASP A 46 11.91 14.08 0.34
N ASN A 47 12.30 13.41 1.43
CA ASN A 47 13.70 13.11 1.72
C ASN A 47 14.30 12.18 0.66
N PHE A 48 13.53 11.22 0.16
CA PHE A 48 13.97 10.31 -0.89
C PHE A 48 14.04 10.98 -2.28
N ARG A 49 12.99 11.72 -2.65
CA ARG A 49 12.75 12.22 -4.02
C ARG A 49 13.33 13.62 -4.26
N VAL A 50 13.06 14.55 -3.35
CA VAL A 50 13.34 15.98 -3.52
C VAL A 50 14.70 16.34 -2.92
N HIS A 51 14.85 16.14 -1.61
CA HIS A 51 16.01 16.61 -0.86
C HIS A 51 17.21 15.67 -1.00
N LYS A 52 16.97 14.41 -1.35
CA LYS A 52 17.96 13.31 -1.39
C LYS A 52 18.73 13.14 -0.06
N ARG A 53 18.18 13.64 1.04
CA ARG A 53 18.73 13.52 2.40
C ARG A 53 18.11 12.34 3.10
N ARG A 54 18.83 11.70 4.03
CA ARG A 54 18.32 10.56 4.83
C ARG A 54 17.72 9.42 4.00
N ARG A 55 18.11 9.26 2.73
CA ARG A 55 17.64 8.20 1.82
C ARG A 55 17.74 6.80 2.42
N LYS A 56 18.82 6.52 3.18
CA LYS A 56 19.00 5.24 3.89
C LYS A 56 17.85 4.94 4.88
N HIS A 57 17.32 5.96 5.57
CA HIS A 57 16.19 5.79 6.49
C HIS A 57 14.89 5.52 5.74
N ALA A 58 14.65 6.24 4.64
CA ALA A 58 13.48 6.00 3.79
C ALA A 58 13.50 4.58 3.19
N VAL A 59 14.65 4.14 2.70
CA VAL A 59 14.83 2.77 2.21
C VAL A 59 14.65 1.76 3.34
N ALA A 60 15.24 1.98 4.52
CA ALA A 60 15.06 1.08 5.65
C ALA A 60 13.59 0.95 6.07
N TYR A 61 12.84 2.05 6.10
CA TYR A 61 11.41 2.05 6.39
C TYR A 61 10.63 1.18 5.40
N VAL A 62 10.83 1.40 4.09
CA VAL A 62 10.16 0.62 3.03
C VAL A 62 10.56 -0.85 3.09
N MET A 63 11.85 -1.16 3.36
CA MET A 63 12.32 -2.55 3.46
C MET A 63 11.74 -3.28 4.66
N ILE A 64 11.65 -2.63 5.83
CA ILE A 64 11.03 -3.21 7.02
C ILE A 64 9.56 -3.50 6.75
N ASP A 65 8.84 -2.55 6.17
CA ASP A 65 7.42 -2.72 5.84
C ASP A 65 7.20 -3.82 4.79
N ALA A 66 8.04 -3.90 3.76
CA ALA A 66 7.97 -4.98 2.78
C ALA A 66 8.19 -6.36 3.43
N VAL A 67 9.12 -6.49 4.39
CA VAL A 67 9.32 -7.73 5.15
C VAL A 67 8.09 -8.07 5.98
N ILE A 68 7.49 -7.11 6.68
CA ILE A 68 6.26 -7.30 7.46
C ILE A 68 5.11 -7.74 6.54
N ALA A 69 4.95 -7.09 5.39
CA ALA A 69 3.93 -7.44 4.41
C ALA A 69 4.11 -8.87 3.87
N ILE A 70 5.36 -9.27 3.57
CA ILE A 70 5.67 -10.64 3.13
C ILE A 70 5.31 -11.65 4.23
N ILE A 71 5.71 -11.40 5.48
CA ILE A 71 5.36 -12.28 6.61
C ILE A 71 3.85 -12.39 6.74
N PHE A 72 3.11 -11.28 6.64
CA PHE A 72 1.65 -11.28 6.66
C PHE A 72 1.04 -12.14 5.55
N VAL A 73 1.49 -11.97 4.30
CA VAL A 73 1.01 -12.77 3.16
C VAL A 73 1.30 -14.25 3.36
N LEU A 74 2.48 -14.60 3.88
CA LEU A 74 2.83 -15.99 4.18
C LEU A 74 1.94 -16.58 5.28
N LEU A 75 1.63 -15.83 6.34
CA LEU A 75 0.71 -16.28 7.38
C LEU A 75 -0.70 -16.54 6.81
N LEU A 76 -1.19 -15.65 5.95
CA LEU A 76 -2.48 -15.83 5.29
C LEU A 76 -2.47 -17.09 4.41
N ALA A 77 -1.39 -17.30 3.66
CA ALA A 77 -1.22 -18.47 2.78
C ALA A 77 -1.22 -19.82 3.50
N ASN A 78 -0.73 -19.85 4.74
CA ASN A 78 -0.61 -21.08 5.52
C ASN A 78 -1.83 -21.34 6.42
N THR A 79 -2.81 -20.44 6.45
CA THR A 79 -3.97 -20.55 7.36
C THR A 79 -5.32 -20.63 6.65
N ARG A 80 -5.37 -20.43 5.33
CA ARG A 80 -6.62 -20.31 4.56
C ARG A 80 -6.72 -21.36 3.44
N ASP A 81 -7.95 -21.74 3.13
CA ASP A 81 -8.24 -22.74 2.09
C ASP A 81 -7.84 -22.28 0.68
N ILE A 82 -7.44 -23.24 -0.15
CA ILE A 82 -6.84 -23.02 -1.49
C ILE A 82 -7.80 -22.30 -2.45
N GLU A 83 -9.10 -22.59 -2.41
CA GLU A 83 -10.08 -21.94 -3.29
C GLU A 83 -10.23 -20.44 -2.97
N SER A 84 -10.27 -20.09 -1.68
CA SER A 84 -10.28 -18.71 -1.22
C SER A 84 -8.95 -17.99 -1.51
N MET A 85 -7.84 -18.75 -1.56
CA MET A 85 -6.50 -18.22 -1.75
C MET A 85 -6.28 -17.54 -3.10
N ARG A 86 -6.98 -17.97 -4.15
CA ARG A 86 -6.90 -17.31 -5.46
C ARG A 86 -7.42 -15.89 -5.39
N ALA A 87 -8.60 -15.68 -4.82
CA ALA A 87 -9.18 -14.35 -4.70
C ALA A 87 -8.34 -13.44 -3.78
N TYR A 88 -7.85 -13.97 -2.65
CA TYR A 88 -6.92 -13.24 -1.78
C TYR A 88 -5.66 -12.78 -2.50
N SER A 89 -4.99 -13.69 -3.22
CA SER A 89 -3.72 -13.39 -3.89
C SER A 89 -3.88 -12.29 -4.92
N TRP A 90 -4.97 -12.32 -5.70
CA TRP A 90 -5.24 -11.29 -6.70
C TRP A 90 -5.65 -9.95 -6.07
N GLY A 91 -6.39 -9.97 -4.97
CA GLY A 91 -6.69 -8.75 -4.21
C GLY A 91 -5.45 -8.10 -3.62
N ILE A 92 -4.57 -8.89 -3.00
CA ILE A 92 -3.26 -8.44 -2.49
C ILE A 92 -2.41 -7.89 -3.64
N ALA A 93 -2.33 -8.61 -4.76
CA ALA A 93 -1.57 -8.16 -5.93
C ALA A 93 -2.10 -6.82 -6.47
N GLY A 94 -3.42 -6.67 -6.57
CA GLY A 94 -4.06 -5.42 -6.97
C GLY A 94 -3.75 -4.29 -6.00
N GLY A 95 -3.82 -4.55 -4.69
CA GLY A 95 -3.53 -3.58 -3.64
C GLY A 95 -2.06 -3.14 -3.60
N VAL A 96 -1.10 -4.03 -3.83
CA VAL A 96 0.34 -3.70 -3.71
C VAL A 96 0.94 -3.17 -5.01
N LEU A 97 0.38 -3.51 -6.17
CA LEU A 97 0.92 -3.15 -7.48
C LEU A 97 1.14 -1.63 -7.67
N PRO A 98 0.25 -0.71 -7.23
CA PRO A 98 0.48 0.73 -7.36
C PRO A 98 1.81 1.20 -6.77
N ASP A 99 2.13 0.82 -5.54
CA ASP A 99 3.40 1.22 -4.90
C ASP A 99 4.62 0.62 -5.62
N LEU A 100 4.50 -0.62 -6.11
CA LEU A 100 5.55 -1.24 -6.91
C LEU A 100 5.81 -0.44 -8.20
N LEU A 101 4.76 -0.03 -8.92
CA LEU A 101 4.88 0.77 -10.14
C LEU A 101 5.51 2.14 -9.87
N VAL A 102 5.14 2.78 -8.75
CA VAL A 102 5.77 4.04 -8.29
C VAL A 102 7.25 3.80 -7.96
N GLY A 103 7.57 2.75 -7.21
CA GLY A 103 8.95 2.39 -6.88
C GLY A 103 9.83 2.15 -8.11
N ILE A 104 9.31 1.39 -9.09
CA ILE A 104 9.99 1.16 -10.38
C ILE A 104 10.21 2.49 -11.11
N TYR A 105 9.19 3.36 -11.17
CA TYR A 105 9.35 4.68 -11.77
C TYR A 105 10.39 5.53 -11.02
N GLU A 106 10.38 5.53 -9.69
CA GLU A 106 11.29 6.33 -8.90
C GLU A 106 12.76 5.92 -9.07
N VAL A 107 13.03 4.65 -9.33
CA VAL A 107 14.38 4.11 -9.63
C VAL A 107 14.77 4.33 -11.09
N THR A 108 13.89 3.98 -12.04
CA THR A 108 14.22 3.95 -13.48
C THR A 108 13.98 5.28 -14.20
N LYS A 109 13.10 6.12 -13.65
CA LYS A 109 12.60 7.37 -14.25
C LYS A 109 12.02 7.18 -15.67
N THR A 110 11.53 5.98 -15.98
CA THR A 110 10.99 5.66 -17.32
C THR A 110 9.77 6.51 -17.68
N ARG A 111 9.65 6.91 -18.95
CA ARG A 111 8.51 7.70 -19.44
C ARG A 111 7.20 6.91 -19.41
N LEU A 112 7.26 5.58 -19.55
CA LEU A 112 6.09 4.70 -19.58
C LEU A 112 5.27 4.73 -18.29
N LEU A 113 5.92 4.95 -17.15
CA LEU A 113 5.29 4.95 -15.83
C LEU A 113 5.06 6.36 -15.28
N ARG A 114 5.45 7.40 -16.03
CA ARG A 114 5.30 8.79 -15.57
C ARG A 114 3.85 9.15 -15.30
N TRP A 115 2.95 8.77 -16.20
CA TRP A 115 1.51 9.06 -16.05
C TRP A 115 0.96 8.41 -14.78
N PHE A 116 1.35 7.17 -14.50
CA PHE A 116 0.88 6.43 -13.34
C PHE A 116 1.42 7.03 -12.05
N ASN A 117 2.70 7.40 -12.02
CA ASN A 117 3.28 8.12 -10.89
C ASN A 117 2.56 9.44 -10.64
N THR A 118 2.22 10.21 -11.67
CA THR A 118 1.42 11.44 -11.52
C THR A 118 0.02 11.14 -10.98
N LEU A 119 -0.64 10.08 -11.44
CA LEU A 119 -1.95 9.66 -10.97
C LEU A 119 -1.91 9.25 -9.49
N HIS A 120 -0.96 8.40 -9.10
CA HIS A 120 -0.78 7.97 -7.71
C HIS A 120 -0.59 9.16 -6.78
N PHE A 121 0.32 10.08 -7.11
CA PHE A 121 0.54 11.29 -6.30
C PHE A 121 -0.63 12.28 -6.32
N PHE A 122 -1.49 12.27 -7.36
CA PHE A 122 -2.73 13.03 -7.33
C PHE A 122 -3.67 12.56 -6.21
N PHE A 123 -3.82 11.24 -6.03
CA PHE A 123 -4.63 10.68 -4.95
C PHE A 123 -3.95 10.89 -3.60
N HIS A 124 -2.69 10.48 -3.47
CA HIS A 124 -1.90 10.62 -2.24
C HIS A 124 -1.93 12.05 -1.67
N ASP A 125 -1.73 13.05 -2.54
CA ASP A 125 -1.62 14.43 -2.10
C ASP A 125 -2.98 15.13 -1.91
N TYR A 126 -4.09 14.46 -2.22
CA TYR A 126 -5.42 15.09 -2.34
C TYR A 126 -5.84 15.83 -1.06
N PHE A 127 -5.70 15.18 0.11
CA PHE A 127 -5.99 15.80 1.40
C PHE A 127 -4.76 16.44 2.03
N VAL A 128 -3.59 15.82 1.90
CA VAL A 128 -2.34 16.29 2.52
C VAL A 128 -2.00 17.72 2.09
N LYS A 129 -2.11 18.06 0.79
CA LYS A 129 -1.83 19.42 0.31
C LYS A 129 -2.83 20.47 0.79
N ARG A 130 -4.03 20.07 1.20
CA ARG A 130 -5.11 20.98 1.62
C ARG A 130 -5.20 21.15 3.14
N LYS A 131 -4.90 20.09 3.89
CA LYS A 131 -5.12 20.02 5.34
C LYS A 131 -3.85 19.77 6.14
N GLY A 132 -2.72 19.54 5.47
CA GLY A 132 -1.49 19.07 6.10
C GLY A 132 -1.48 17.56 6.28
N ASP A 133 -0.28 17.04 6.51
CA ASP A 133 -0.07 15.64 6.86
C ASP A 133 -0.15 15.44 8.39
N VAL A 134 -0.32 14.19 8.82
CA VAL A 134 -0.28 13.81 10.23
C VAL A 134 1.11 13.30 10.63
N PRO A 135 1.50 13.38 11.91
CA PRO A 135 2.72 12.72 12.35
C PRO A 135 2.69 11.21 12.10
N LEU A 136 3.79 10.67 11.56
CA LEU A 136 3.92 9.26 11.17
C LEU A 136 3.51 8.27 12.26
N TYR A 137 3.83 8.55 13.53
CA TYR A 137 3.48 7.64 14.64
C TYR A 137 1.97 7.53 14.87
N TYR A 138 1.20 8.60 14.68
CA TYR A 138 -0.27 8.53 14.74
C TYR A 138 -0.82 7.72 13.57
N ALA A 139 -0.26 7.92 12.38
CA ALA A 139 -0.66 7.16 11.19
C ALA A 139 -0.35 5.66 11.32
N ILE A 140 0.82 5.30 11.86
CA ILE A 140 1.17 3.89 12.11
C ILE A 140 0.22 3.27 13.14
N MET A 141 -0.10 3.98 14.22
CA MET A 141 -1.07 3.48 15.22
C MET A 141 -2.45 3.22 14.59
N ALA A 142 -2.95 4.17 13.79
CA ALA A 142 -4.22 4.02 13.08
C ALA A 142 -4.20 2.84 12.10
N GLN A 143 -3.08 2.66 11.38
CA GLN A 143 -2.89 1.54 10.46
C GLN A 143 -2.86 0.19 11.18
N ILE A 144 -2.20 0.08 12.32
CA ILE A 144 -2.20 -1.14 13.15
C ILE A 144 -3.63 -1.49 13.59
N VAL A 145 -4.39 -0.50 14.07
CA VAL A 145 -5.80 -0.71 14.47
C VAL A 145 -6.64 -1.14 13.28
N LEU A 146 -6.48 -0.50 12.13
CA LEU A 146 -7.19 -0.85 10.90
C LEU A 146 -6.86 -2.28 10.45
N ILE A 147 -5.57 -2.64 10.41
CA ILE A 147 -5.12 -3.99 10.03
C ILE A 147 -5.71 -5.03 10.99
N ALA A 148 -5.63 -4.80 12.31
CA ALA A 148 -6.19 -5.71 13.31
C ALA A 148 -7.70 -5.87 13.14
N TYR A 149 -8.42 -4.79 12.87
CA TYR A 149 -9.86 -4.85 12.59
C TYR A 149 -10.17 -5.61 11.30
N LEU A 150 -9.46 -5.32 10.21
CA LEU A 150 -9.65 -5.97 8.90
C LEU A 150 -9.34 -7.46 8.95
N GLN A 151 -8.36 -7.88 9.76
CA GLN A 151 -8.07 -9.30 9.99
C GLN A 151 -9.26 -10.07 10.58
N THR A 152 -10.14 -9.42 11.35
CA THR A 152 -11.39 -10.07 11.84
C THR A 152 -12.43 -10.32 10.75
N LYS A 153 -12.20 -9.80 9.53
CA LYS A 153 -13.08 -9.92 8.36
C LYS A 153 -12.56 -10.89 7.31
N LEU A 154 -11.39 -11.49 7.54
CA LEU A 154 -10.78 -12.53 6.71
C LEU A 154 -11.18 -13.90 7.23
#